data_AF-A0A3D5FJR1-F1
#
_entry.id   AF-A0A3D5FJR1-F1
#
_cell.length_a   1.000
_cell.length_b   1.000
_cell.length_c   1.000
_cell.angle_alpha   90.00
_cell.angle_beta   90.00
_cell.angle_gamma   90.00
#
_symmetry.space_group_name_H-M   'P 1'
#
loop_
_entity.id
_entity.type
_entity.pdbx_description
1 polymer ?
#
loop_
_entity_poly.entity_id
_entity_poly.type
_entity_poly.pdbx_seq_one_letter_code
_entity_poly.pdbx_strand_id
1 'polypeptide(L)'
;MIGLVALTGYFLICLLSYSASDPAWTYSGDGSEVQNKGGRFGAWSADLFLNAFGYSAYFFPLIFALLSGRLLRYRKQGVPPYSRFVHGLGMVLTVVSACGLEFLHFPGGATAAATAGGGWLGLAAGQWLLVVFGIVGATVALLVTLFAGVSWALDVSWFAVMDRTGAATCHWAVVGWKELVQLSDRTRGARSRRKRQESVAEIKREMEQKEPPRIEPKVIPPREGIRLQKEKQKTIPLFIDGKAPKGNLPTLTLLDEPGQHVGGYSKQALEMMSRLVEKKLRDFNVDVRVESVQPGPVITQFEIDPAPGIKASQIVGLARDLARALSVVSVRVVENIPGKTFIGLEIPNEERETVFLLEGLASQVYEASKSPLTLVLGKDIAGQAVISDLSKMPHLLIAGTTGAGKSVCVNAIILSIIYKSTPEDVRIIMVDPKMLELSAYDGIPHLLTPVVTDMQKAANALRWC
;
A
#
# COMPACT_ATOMS: atom_id res chain seq x y z
N MET A 1 35.49 3.73 -41.98
CA MET A 1 35.10 4.19 -40.63
C MET A 1 36.34 4.56 -39.84
N ILE A 2 37.25 3.62 -39.56
CA ILE A 2 38.53 3.89 -38.89
C ILE A 2 39.33 4.99 -39.61
N GLY A 3 39.42 4.93 -40.95
CA GLY A 3 40.11 5.97 -41.74
C GLY A 3 39.53 7.39 -41.64
N LEU A 4 38.19 7.55 -41.55
CA LEU A 4 37.57 8.87 -41.41
C LEU A 4 37.72 9.44 -39.99
N VAL A 5 37.65 8.58 -38.98
CA VAL A 5 37.90 8.97 -37.57
C VAL A 5 39.38 9.31 -37.37
N ALA A 6 40.29 8.52 -37.95
CA ALA A 6 41.73 8.80 -37.94
C ALA A 6 42.06 10.12 -38.65
N LEU A 7 41.45 10.38 -39.82
CA LEU A 7 41.61 11.65 -40.54
C LEU A 7 41.08 12.85 -39.73
N THR A 8 39.94 12.68 -39.07
CA THR A 8 39.35 13.70 -38.19
C THR A 8 40.24 14.00 -36.99
N GLY A 9 40.78 12.96 -36.35
CA GLY A 9 41.72 13.07 -35.23
C GLY A 9 43.05 13.71 -35.64
N TYR A 10 43.58 13.32 -36.81
CA TYR A 10 44.77 13.93 -37.39
C TYR A 10 44.55 15.43 -37.65
N PHE A 11 43.42 15.81 -38.27
CA PHE A 11 43.09 17.20 -38.53
C PHE A 11 42.93 18.03 -37.24
N LEU A 12 42.33 17.47 -36.19
CA LEU A 12 42.26 18.11 -34.88
C LEU A 12 43.66 18.35 -34.27
N ILE A 13 44.56 17.38 -34.38
CA ILE A 13 45.96 17.52 -33.94
C ILE A 13 46.65 18.64 -34.72
N CYS A 14 46.42 18.74 -36.03
CA CYS A 14 46.95 19.83 -36.86
C CYS A 14 46.45 21.20 -36.38
N LEU A 15 45.16 21.36 -36.06
CA LEU A 15 44.58 22.62 -35.56
C LEU A 15 45.06 23.00 -34.16
N LEU A 16 45.23 22.01 -33.26
CA LEU A 16 45.70 22.24 -31.88
C LEU A 16 47.20 22.52 -31.79
N SER A 17 47.98 22.02 -32.75
CA SER A 17 49.42 22.27 -32.84
C SER A 17 49.78 23.37 -33.84
N TYR A 18 48.83 24.24 -34.18
CA TYR A 18 49.09 25.40 -35.04
C TYR A 18 50.11 26.34 -34.38
N SER A 19 51.11 26.74 -35.16
CA SER A 19 52.05 27.79 -34.81
C SER A 19 52.16 28.80 -35.94
N ALA A 20 52.16 30.09 -35.61
CA ALA A 20 52.30 31.17 -36.59
C ALA A 20 53.71 31.27 -37.19
N SER A 21 54.71 30.60 -36.60
CA SER A 21 56.08 30.53 -37.13
C SER A 21 56.25 29.46 -38.21
N ASP A 22 55.30 28.53 -38.35
CA ASP A 22 55.39 27.45 -39.33
C ASP A 22 55.16 27.97 -40.77
N PRO A 23 55.82 27.37 -41.78
CA PRO A 23 55.56 27.70 -43.17
C PRO A 23 54.13 27.31 -43.56
N ALA A 24 53.36 28.27 -44.06
CA ALA A 24 51.94 28.16 -44.37
C ALA A 24 51.52 29.02 -45.58
N TRP A 25 50.21 29.11 -45.85
CA TRP A 25 49.69 29.88 -46.98
C TRP A 25 49.87 31.40 -46.78
N THR A 26 49.74 31.86 -45.54
CA THR A 26 49.80 33.27 -45.19
C THR A 26 51.20 33.73 -44.74
N TYR A 27 52.10 32.79 -44.44
CA TYR A 27 53.44 33.07 -43.94
C TYR A 27 54.48 32.08 -44.48
N SER A 28 55.59 32.58 -45.02
CA SER A 28 56.62 31.72 -45.66
C SER A 28 57.51 30.95 -44.68
N GLY A 29 57.36 31.15 -43.36
CA GLY A 29 58.18 30.53 -42.32
C GLY A 29 59.48 31.32 -42.04
N ASP A 30 60.05 31.10 -40.86
CA ASP A 30 61.34 31.68 -40.44
C ASP A 30 62.55 30.76 -40.71
N GLY A 31 62.31 29.59 -41.32
CA GLY A 31 63.32 28.58 -41.64
C GLY A 31 63.58 27.56 -40.51
N SER A 32 62.86 27.63 -39.40
CA SER A 32 62.92 26.65 -38.30
C SER A 32 62.22 25.32 -38.63
N GLU A 33 62.44 24.30 -37.79
CA GLU A 33 61.71 23.03 -37.90
C GLU A 33 60.21 23.24 -37.62
N VAL A 34 59.37 22.57 -38.42
CA VAL A 34 57.91 22.69 -38.34
C VAL A 34 57.41 22.17 -36.99
N GLN A 35 56.75 23.04 -36.22
CA GLN A 35 56.23 22.74 -34.89
C GLN A 35 54.89 21.99 -34.94
N ASN A 36 54.12 22.14 -36.02
CA ASN A 36 52.88 21.41 -36.22
C ASN A 36 53.13 19.90 -36.19
N LYS A 37 52.41 19.20 -35.29
CA LYS A 37 52.53 17.74 -35.13
C LYS A 37 52.01 16.96 -36.34
N GLY A 38 51.24 17.61 -37.22
CA GLY A 38 50.85 17.07 -38.53
C GLY A 38 51.90 17.27 -39.63
N GLY A 39 53.05 17.87 -39.32
CA GLY A 39 54.08 18.25 -40.28
C GLY A 39 53.63 19.41 -41.18
N ARG A 40 54.35 19.62 -42.30
CA ARG A 40 54.08 20.72 -43.25
C ARG A 40 52.64 20.77 -43.75
N PHE A 41 52.07 19.60 -44.06
CA PHE A 41 50.67 19.50 -44.51
C PHE A 41 49.69 19.95 -43.42
N GLY A 42 49.97 19.58 -42.15
CA GLY A 42 49.18 20.00 -41.00
C GLY A 42 49.24 21.51 -40.78
N ALA A 43 50.43 22.11 -40.87
CA ALA A 43 50.62 23.56 -40.77
C ALA A 43 49.83 24.33 -41.84
N TRP A 44 49.93 23.91 -43.11
CA TRP A 44 49.19 24.53 -44.22
C TRP A 44 47.69 24.40 -44.07
N SER A 45 47.21 23.22 -43.66
CA SER A 45 45.79 22.95 -43.48
C SER A 45 45.22 23.73 -42.30
N ALA A 46 45.94 23.80 -41.18
CA ALA A 46 45.51 24.54 -40.01
C ALA A 46 45.46 26.05 -40.30
N ASP A 47 46.49 26.60 -40.95
CA ASP A 47 46.54 28.01 -41.33
C ASP A 47 45.39 28.40 -42.25
N LEU A 48 45.11 27.60 -43.29
CA LEU A 48 44.02 27.87 -44.21
C LEU A 48 42.66 27.90 -43.50
N PHE A 49 42.39 26.92 -42.64
CA PHE A 49 41.09 26.83 -41.95
C PHE A 49 40.93 27.90 -40.87
N LEU A 50 41.99 28.21 -40.12
CA LEU A 50 41.95 29.28 -39.11
C LEU A 50 41.77 30.66 -39.76
N ASN A 51 42.42 30.93 -40.90
CA ASN A 51 42.20 32.20 -41.62
C ASN A 51 40.83 32.26 -42.31
N ALA A 52 40.34 31.14 -42.86
CA ALA A 52 39.06 31.12 -43.56
C ALA A 52 37.85 31.21 -42.60
N PHE A 53 37.91 30.52 -41.46
CA PHE A 53 36.77 30.32 -40.56
C PHE A 53 36.99 30.88 -39.14
N GLY A 54 38.19 31.35 -38.79
CA GLY A 54 38.49 31.82 -37.44
C GLY A 54 38.42 30.70 -36.40
N TYR A 55 37.88 31.00 -35.22
CA TYR A 55 37.73 30.01 -34.14
C TYR A 55 36.74 28.89 -34.52
N SER A 56 35.77 29.16 -35.40
CA SER A 56 34.87 28.15 -35.95
C SER A 56 35.61 27.02 -36.71
N ALA A 57 36.88 27.18 -37.08
CA ALA A 57 37.71 26.11 -37.64
C ALA A 57 37.74 24.85 -36.74
N TYR A 58 37.68 25.04 -35.41
CA TYR A 58 37.65 23.93 -34.45
C TYR A 58 36.35 23.12 -34.47
N PHE A 59 35.28 23.61 -35.12
CA PHE A 59 34.07 22.82 -35.34
C PHE A 59 34.19 21.83 -36.50
N PHE A 60 35.13 22.01 -37.43
CA PHE A 60 35.27 21.12 -38.58
C PHE A 60 35.60 19.67 -38.23
N PRO A 61 36.48 19.36 -37.26
CA PRO A 61 36.63 18.00 -36.76
C PRO A 61 35.30 17.39 -36.28
N LEU A 62 34.47 18.16 -35.56
CA LEU A 62 33.15 17.71 -35.13
C LEU A 62 32.20 17.49 -36.32
N ILE A 63 32.20 18.40 -37.30
CA ILE A 63 31.41 18.28 -38.53
C ILE A 63 31.81 17.03 -39.32
N PHE A 64 33.12 16.75 -39.47
CA PHE A 64 33.60 15.54 -40.14
C PHE A 64 33.21 14.26 -39.39
N ALA A 65 33.26 14.28 -38.06
CA ALA A 65 32.76 13.17 -37.24
C ALA A 65 31.25 12.95 -37.43
N LEU A 66 30.45 14.02 -37.45
CA LEU A 66 29.00 13.97 -37.68
C LEU A 66 28.66 13.48 -39.08
N LEU A 67 29.34 13.98 -40.12
CA LEU A 67 29.19 13.55 -41.50
C LEU A 67 29.54 12.07 -41.67
N SER A 68 30.65 11.63 -41.08
CA SER A 68 31.08 10.23 -41.07
C SER A 68 30.03 9.33 -40.41
N GLY A 69 29.52 9.71 -39.23
CA GLY A 69 28.46 8.98 -38.53
C GLY A 69 27.15 8.92 -39.30
N ARG A 70 26.75 10.03 -39.94
CA ARG A 70 25.51 10.09 -40.75
C ARG A 70 25.61 9.32 -42.04
N LEU A 71 26.73 9.38 -42.75
CA LEU A 71 26.96 8.59 -43.97
C LEU A 71 26.79 7.08 -43.69
N LEU A 72 27.23 6.63 -42.51
CA LEU A 72 27.05 5.26 -42.05
C LEU A 72 25.59 4.92 -41.71
N ARG A 73 24.88 5.82 -41.02
CA ARG A 73 23.44 5.65 -40.74
C ARG A 73 22.62 5.64 -42.03
N TYR A 74 22.94 6.50 -42.98
CA TYR A 74 22.27 6.60 -44.28
C TYR A 74 22.48 5.38 -45.16
N ARG A 75 23.67 4.77 -45.11
CA ARG A 75 23.94 3.49 -45.76
C ARG A 75 23.14 2.33 -45.14
N LYS A 76 22.83 2.39 -43.85
CA LYS A 76 22.08 1.34 -43.12
C LYS A 76 20.56 1.52 -43.16
N GLN A 77 20.04 2.75 -43.19
CA GLN A 77 18.63 3.06 -42.96
C GLN A 77 17.87 3.64 -44.18
N GLY A 78 18.50 3.74 -45.35
CA GLY A 78 17.79 4.10 -46.59
C GLY A 78 17.10 5.48 -46.55
N VAL A 79 17.76 6.49 -45.98
CA VAL A 79 17.17 7.83 -45.77
C VAL A 79 16.99 8.56 -47.12
N PRO A 80 15.88 9.29 -47.32
CA PRO A 80 15.58 9.97 -48.58
C PRO A 80 16.66 11.01 -48.97
N PRO A 81 16.91 11.23 -50.28
CA PRO A 81 17.98 12.10 -50.76
C PRO A 81 17.90 13.55 -50.24
N TYR A 82 16.69 14.09 -50.05
CA TYR A 82 16.50 15.46 -49.56
C TYR A 82 17.06 15.66 -48.14
N SER A 83 17.09 14.61 -47.31
CA SER A 83 17.61 14.69 -45.93
C SER A 83 19.11 15.00 -45.91
N ARG A 84 19.85 14.49 -46.90
CA ARG A 84 21.29 14.81 -47.07
C ARG A 84 21.49 16.28 -47.39
N PHE A 85 20.63 16.83 -48.25
CA PHE A 85 20.65 18.24 -48.61
C PHE A 85 20.31 19.14 -47.41
N VAL A 86 19.23 18.85 -46.67
CA VAL A 86 18.83 19.62 -45.48
C VAL A 86 19.94 19.61 -44.42
N HIS A 87 20.57 18.47 -44.19
CA HIS A 87 21.67 18.34 -43.23
C HIS A 87 22.93 19.09 -43.64
N GLY A 88 23.30 19.00 -44.92
CA GLY A 88 24.43 19.74 -45.46
C GLY A 88 24.19 21.25 -45.40
N LEU A 89 22.99 21.69 -45.78
CA LEU A 89 22.57 23.08 -45.67
C LEU A 89 22.61 23.57 -44.21
N GLY A 90 22.12 22.76 -43.27
CA GLY A 90 22.19 23.06 -41.84
C GLY A 90 23.63 23.24 -41.34
N MET A 91 24.56 22.39 -41.78
CA MET A 91 25.98 22.51 -41.42
C MET A 91 26.61 23.78 -41.98
N VAL A 92 26.32 24.12 -43.24
CA VAL A 92 26.79 25.37 -43.86
C VAL A 92 26.25 26.59 -43.13
N LEU A 93 24.94 26.63 -42.87
CA LEU A 93 24.31 27.73 -42.13
C LEU A 93 24.90 27.86 -40.72
N THR A 94 25.20 26.75 -40.05
CA THR A 94 25.85 26.75 -38.73
C THR A 94 27.23 27.39 -38.79
N VAL A 95 28.08 26.98 -39.74
CA VAL A 95 29.44 27.52 -39.88
C VAL A 95 29.41 29.00 -40.25
N VAL A 96 28.61 29.39 -41.24
CA VAL A 96 28.48 30.80 -41.65
C VAL A 96 27.98 31.67 -40.49
N SER A 97 27.00 31.18 -39.73
CA SER A 97 26.43 31.92 -38.60
C SER A 97 27.41 32.04 -37.43
N ALA A 98 28.15 30.97 -37.13
CA ALA A 98 29.18 30.95 -36.09
C ALA A 98 30.33 31.92 -36.44
N CYS A 99 30.88 31.83 -37.66
CA CYS A 99 31.89 32.75 -38.15
C CYS A 99 31.39 34.21 -38.10
N GLY A 100 30.15 34.47 -38.51
CA GLY A 100 29.55 35.81 -38.45
C GLY A 100 29.43 36.35 -37.02
N LEU A 101 29.00 35.53 -36.06
CA LEU A 101 28.91 35.94 -34.65
C LEU A 101 30.29 36.19 -34.05
N GLU A 102 31.26 35.35 -34.37
CA GLU A 102 32.66 35.52 -33.94
C GLU A 102 33.24 36.83 -34.47
N PHE A 103 32.96 37.19 -35.72
CA PHE A 103 33.36 38.48 -36.29
C PHE A 103 32.72 39.68 -35.55
N LEU A 104 31.43 39.59 -35.19
CA LEU A 104 30.70 40.70 -34.55
C LEU A 104 31.05 40.91 -33.07
N HIS A 105 31.27 39.83 -32.32
CA HIS A 105 31.41 39.88 -30.85
C HIS A 105 32.80 39.57 -30.34
N PHE A 106 33.66 38.95 -31.16
CA PHE A 106 35.05 38.67 -30.81
C PHE A 106 36.01 39.36 -31.79
N PRO A 107 36.03 40.72 -31.81
CA PRO A 107 37.00 41.47 -32.58
C PRO A 107 38.39 41.29 -31.96
N GLY A 108 39.15 40.29 -32.45
CA GLY A 108 40.60 40.11 -32.29
C GLY A 108 41.17 40.28 -30.88
N GLY A 109 41.21 39.20 -30.09
CA GLY A 109 41.96 39.15 -28.83
C GLY A 109 43.43 38.76 -29.02
N ALA A 110 44.33 39.72 -28.80
CA ALA A 110 45.71 39.64 -28.27
C ALA A 110 46.74 38.58 -28.75
N THR A 111 46.51 37.75 -29.77
CA THR A 111 47.58 36.93 -30.38
C THR A 111 47.69 37.20 -31.88
N ALA A 112 48.87 37.62 -32.30
CA ALA A 112 49.24 38.18 -33.60
C ALA A 112 49.23 37.17 -34.77
N ALA A 113 48.17 36.38 -34.92
CA ALA A 113 47.94 35.56 -36.12
C ALA A 113 46.67 36.04 -36.82
N ALA A 114 46.74 36.09 -38.14
CA ALA A 114 45.87 36.85 -39.01
C ALA A 114 44.38 36.45 -38.94
N THR A 115 43.54 37.48 -39.07
CA THR A 115 42.07 37.53 -39.22
C THR A 115 41.23 37.44 -37.93
N ALA A 116 40.25 38.33 -37.84
CA ALA A 116 39.30 38.47 -36.72
C ALA A 116 38.62 37.14 -36.38
N GLY A 117 38.00 37.04 -35.19
CA GLY A 117 37.51 35.77 -34.62
C GLY A 117 36.70 34.86 -35.54
N GLY A 118 36.08 35.39 -36.62
CA GLY A 118 35.31 34.64 -37.62
C GLY A 118 35.99 34.38 -38.98
N GLY A 119 37.27 34.73 -39.16
CA GLY A 119 38.00 34.57 -40.43
C GLY A 119 37.42 35.37 -41.60
N TRP A 120 37.83 35.04 -42.83
CA TRP A 120 37.31 35.67 -44.05
C TRP A 120 35.82 35.46 -44.25
N LEU A 121 35.30 34.28 -43.88
CA LEU A 121 33.87 33.98 -44.02
C LEU A 121 33.02 34.83 -43.07
N GLY A 122 33.47 34.98 -41.82
CA GLY A 122 32.81 35.81 -40.82
C GLY A 122 32.87 37.29 -41.19
N LEU A 123 33.98 37.76 -41.76
CA LEU A 123 34.07 39.11 -42.30
C LEU A 123 33.06 39.33 -43.42
N ALA A 124 33.00 38.44 -44.42
CA ALA A 124 32.07 38.59 -45.54
C ALA A 124 30.60 38.56 -45.11
N ALA A 125 30.20 37.58 -44.29
CA ALA A 125 28.81 37.43 -43.85
C ALA A 125 28.41 38.45 -42.76
N GLY A 126 29.28 38.65 -41.77
CA GLY A 126 29.05 39.52 -40.62
C GLY A 126 29.09 41.00 -40.99
N GLN A 127 30.03 41.43 -41.85
CA GLN A 127 30.10 42.83 -42.30
C GLN A 127 28.86 43.21 -43.13
N TRP A 128 28.40 42.32 -44.01
CA TRP A 128 27.19 42.57 -44.79
C TRP A 128 25.96 42.75 -43.88
N LEU A 129 25.77 41.86 -42.90
CA LEU A 129 24.66 41.97 -41.95
C LEU A 129 24.78 43.19 -41.03
N LEU A 130 26.00 43.54 -40.61
CA LEU A 130 26.26 44.73 -39.80
C LEU A 130 25.80 46.01 -40.53
N VAL A 131 26.11 46.12 -41.83
CA VAL A 131 25.72 47.27 -42.65
C VAL A 131 24.21 47.36 -42.84
N VAL A 132 23.55 46.22 -43.06
CA VAL A 132 22.10 46.18 -43.35
C VAL A 132 21.24 46.34 -42.10
N PHE A 133 21.61 45.68 -40.99
CA PHE A 133 20.76 45.53 -39.80
C PHE A 133 21.33 46.17 -38.52
N GLY A 134 22.56 46.69 -38.56
CA GLY A 134 23.28 47.11 -37.36
C GLY A 134 23.67 45.94 -36.44
N ILE A 135 24.42 46.22 -35.38
CA ILE A 135 24.99 45.17 -34.51
C ILE A 135 23.93 44.27 -33.85
N VAL A 136 22.84 44.86 -33.35
CA VAL A 136 21.77 44.11 -32.66
C VAL A 136 21.02 43.21 -33.65
N GLY A 137 20.58 43.77 -34.79
CA GLY A 137 19.83 43.03 -35.80
C GLY A 137 20.67 41.93 -36.46
N ALA A 138 21.94 42.21 -36.77
CA ALA A 138 22.88 41.22 -37.29
C ALA A 138 23.10 40.06 -36.31
N THR A 139 23.25 40.36 -35.01
CA THR A 139 23.41 39.35 -33.96
C THR A 139 22.18 38.46 -33.85
N VAL A 140 20.98 39.04 -33.81
CA VAL A 140 19.73 38.27 -33.74
C VAL A 140 19.56 37.40 -34.98
N ALA A 141 19.80 37.95 -36.18
CA ALA A 141 19.70 37.19 -37.42
C ALA A 141 20.65 35.99 -37.43
N LEU A 142 21.91 36.19 -37.06
CA LEU A 142 22.91 35.12 -36.99
C LEU A 142 22.61 34.09 -35.91
N LEU A 143 22.08 34.50 -34.75
CA LEU A 143 21.64 33.55 -33.73
C LEU A 143 20.49 32.68 -34.25
N VAL A 144 19.47 33.28 -34.87
CA VAL A 144 18.33 32.53 -35.43
C VAL A 144 18.80 31.54 -36.50
N THR A 145 19.67 31.95 -37.42
CA THR A 145 20.22 31.07 -38.46
C THR A 145 21.16 30.01 -37.88
N LEU A 146 21.89 30.32 -36.81
CA LEU A 146 22.71 29.35 -36.09
C LEU A 146 21.83 28.27 -35.46
N PHE A 147 20.77 28.66 -34.73
CA PHE A 147 19.84 27.72 -34.09
C PHE A 147 19.11 26.84 -35.12
N ALA A 148 18.64 27.43 -36.22
CA ALA A 148 18.02 26.68 -37.32
C ALA A 148 19.03 25.75 -38.01
N GLY A 149 20.25 26.23 -38.25
CA GLY A 149 21.35 25.46 -38.83
C GLY A 149 21.70 24.24 -37.99
N VAL A 150 21.85 24.42 -36.67
CA VAL A 150 22.15 23.33 -35.72
C VAL A 150 21.00 22.34 -35.66
N SER A 151 19.74 22.80 -35.65
CA SER A 151 18.57 21.91 -35.70
C SER A 151 18.57 21.01 -36.93
N TRP A 152 18.82 21.55 -38.13
CA TRP A 152 18.90 20.78 -39.36
C TRP A 152 20.18 19.92 -39.40
N ALA A 153 21.29 20.42 -38.88
CA ALA A 153 22.57 19.71 -38.84
C ALA A 153 22.62 18.56 -37.83
N LEU A 154 21.73 18.50 -36.84
CA LEU A 154 21.75 17.46 -35.80
C LEU A 154 20.43 16.69 -35.64
N ASP A 155 19.38 17.05 -36.39
CA ASP A 155 18.00 16.56 -36.20
C ASP A 155 17.49 16.83 -34.77
N VAL A 156 17.89 17.98 -34.21
CA VAL A 156 17.55 18.35 -32.84
C VAL A 156 16.29 19.20 -32.85
N SER A 157 15.25 18.67 -32.21
CA SER A 157 14.07 19.44 -31.83
C SER A 157 14.35 20.20 -30.53
N TRP A 158 14.30 21.54 -30.58
CA TRP A 158 14.48 22.37 -29.39
C TRP A 158 13.42 22.11 -28.33
N PHE A 159 12.19 21.77 -28.71
CA PHE A 159 11.16 21.31 -27.77
C PHE A 159 11.60 20.04 -27.03
N ALA A 160 12.18 19.06 -27.74
CA ALA A 160 12.67 17.83 -27.11
C ALA A 160 13.86 18.10 -26.18
N VAL A 161 14.71 19.08 -26.51
CA VAL A 161 15.81 19.51 -25.61
C VAL A 161 15.24 20.19 -24.37
N MET A 162 14.27 21.10 -24.53
CA MET A 162 13.59 21.77 -23.43
C MET A 162 12.87 20.77 -22.50
N ASP A 163 12.15 19.79 -23.07
CA ASP A 163 11.47 18.76 -22.29
C ASP A 163 12.47 17.88 -21.54
N ARG A 164 13.56 17.46 -22.18
CA ARG A 164 14.58 16.62 -21.51
C ARG A 164 15.31 17.35 -20.40
N THR A 165 15.69 18.60 -20.65
CA THR A 165 16.37 19.43 -19.65
C THR A 165 15.43 19.82 -18.53
N GLY A 166 14.17 20.16 -18.83
CA GLY A 166 13.11 20.38 -17.86
C GLY A 166 12.82 19.14 -17.01
N ALA A 167 12.67 17.98 -17.64
CA ALA A 167 12.48 16.71 -16.94
C ALA A 167 13.67 16.36 -16.04
N ALA A 168 14.90 16.54 -16.51
CA ALA A 168 16.09 16.34 -15.70
C ALA A 168 16.13 17.32 -14.51
N THR A 169 15.83 18.59 -14.75
CA THR A 169 15.79 19.62 -13.70
C THR A 169 14.72 19.30 -12.66
N CYS A 170 13.51 18.95 -13.07
CA CYS A 170 12.43 18.51 -12.18
C CYS A 170 12.83 17.25 -11.41
N HIS A 171 13.46 16.28 -12.07
CA HIS A 171 13.93 15.05 -11.42
C HIS A 171 14.95 15.36 -10.33
N TRP A 172 15.98 16.15 -10.64
CA TRP A 172 16.99 16.55 -9.67
C TRP A 172 16.43 17.45 -8.57
N ALA A 173 15.48 18.33 -8.88
CA ALA A 173 14.78 19.13 -7.88
C ALA A 173 13.97 18.25 -6.93
N VAL A 174 13.27 17.23 -7.44
CA VAL A 174 12.51 16.28 -6.61
C VAL A 174 13.46 15.42 -5.77
N VAL A 175 14.57 14.95 -6.34
CA VAL A 175 15.60 14.20 -5.60
C VAL A 175 16.22 15.07 -4.50
N GLY A 176 16.64 16.29 -4.84
CA GLY A 176 17.19 17.24 -3.87
C GLY A 176 16.19 17.63 -2.78
N TRP A 177 14.92 17.83 -3.13
CA TRP A 177 13.86 18.08 -2.17
C TRP A 177 13.62 16.88 -1.25
N LYS A 178 13.62 15.65 -1.80
CA LYS A 178 13.50 14.43 -1.00
C LYS A 178 14.68 14.27 -0.05
N GLU A 179 15.91 14.52 -0.48
CA GLU A 179 17.09 14.46 0.37
C GLU A 179 17.05 15.54 1.47
N LEU A 180 16.67 16.77 1.14
CA LEU A 180 16.50 17.86 2.11
C LEU A 180 15.40 17.57 3.12
N VAL A 181 14.25 17.04 2.66
CA VAL A 181 13.16 16.60 3.54
C VAL A 181 13.62 15.43 4.41
N GLN A 182 14.36 14.46 3.88
CA GLN A 182 14.90 13.34 4.66
C GLN A 182 15.93 13.78 5.69
N LEU A 183 16.79 14.77 5.38
CA LEU A 183 17.73 15.36 6.34
C LEU A 183 16.99 16.17 7.42
N SER A 184 15.98 16.95 7.03
CA SER A 184 15.08 17.66 7.95
C SER A 184 14.28 16.69 8.83
N ASP A 185 13.81 15.57 8.28
CA ASP A 185 13.10 14.51 9.00
C ASP A 185 14.05 13.66 9.83
N ARG A 186 15.34 13.57 9.51
CA ARG A 186 16.34 12.97 10.42
C ARG A 186 16.60 13.86 11.61
N THR A 187 16.66 15.19 11.44
CA THR A 187 16.86 16.12 12.56
C THR A 187 15.58 16.30 13.41
N ARG A 188 14.42 16.45 12.76
CA ARG A 188 13.10 16.44 13.40
C ARG A 188 12.76 15.08 13.97
N GLY A 189 13.12 14.00 13.29
CA GLY A 189 12.98 12.63 13.73
C GLY A 189 13.94 12.29 14.86
N ALA A 190 15.13 12.88 14.94
CA ALA A 190 16.02 12.76 16.10
C ALA A 190 15.46 13.55 17.30
N ARG A 191 14.91 14.75 17.08
CA ARG A 191 14.21 15.52 18.13
C ARG A 191 12.91 14.87 18.57
N SER A 192 12.15 14.28 17.64
CA SER A 192 10.91 13.54 17.89
C SER A 192 11.21 12.16 18.48
N ARG A 193 12.30 11.48 18.09
CA ARG A 193 12.80 10.27 18.76
C ARG A 193 13.32 10.59 20.14
N ARG A 194 13.96 11.75 20.39
CA ARG A 194 14.29 12.20 21.75
C ARG A 194 13.04 12.50 22.53
N LYS A 195 12.09 13.31 22.02
CA LYS A 195 10.80 13.53 22.68
C LYS A 195 9.96 12.28 22.84
N ARG A 196 10.08 11.31 21.94
CA ARG A 196 9.42 9.99 21.99
C ARG A 196 10.19 9.04 22.89
N GLN A 197 11.51 9.12 23.02
CA GLN A 197 12.27 8.35 24.00
C GLN A 197 12.09 8.94 25.38
N GLU A 198 11.96 10.25 25.50
CA GLU A 198 11.59 10.97 26.71
C GLU A 198 10.14 10.67 27.06
N SER A 199 9.19 10.76 26.11
CA SER A 199 7.78 10.43 26.38
C SER A 199 7.54 8.93 26.48
N VAL A 200 8.30 8.06 25.81
CA VAL A 200 8.24 6.60 26.01
C VAL A 200 9.02 6.23 27.26
N ALA A 201 10.05 6.96 27.70
CA ALA A 201 10.68 6.74 29.00
C ALA A 201 9.82 7.32 30.13
N GLU A 202 9.05 8.37 29.89
CA GLU A 202 8.06 8.96 30.79
C GLU A 202 6.85 8.05 30.86
N ILE A 203 6.29 7.61 29.73
CA ILE A 203 5.27 6.56 29.67
C ILE A 203 5.83 5.27 30.24
N LYS A 204 7.08 4.84 29.96
CA LYS A 204 7.66 3.61 30.54
C LYS A 204 7.93 3.76 32.04
N ARG A 205 8.31 4.94 32.52
CA ARG A 205 8.36 5.25 33.96
C ARG A 205 6.95 5.26 34.56
N GLU A 206 5.94 5.77 33.86
CA GLU A 206 4.53 5.66 34.24
C GLU A 206 4.04 4.21 34.15
N MET A 207 4.55 3.38 33.23
CA MET A 207 4.27 1.95 33.09
C MET A 207 4.96 1.13 34.18
N GLU A 208 6.13 1.57 34.65
CA GLU A 208 6.85 1.00 35.79
C GLU A 208 6.21 1.46 37.12
N GLN A 209 5.54 2.61 37.14
CA GLN A 209 4.83 3.14 38.30
C GLN A 209 3.35 2.70 38.40
N LYS A 210 2.68 2.41 37.29
CA LYS A 210 1.30 1.91 37.28
C LYS A 210 1.28 0.40 37.18
N GLU A 211 0.64 -0.24 38.14
CA GLU A 211 0.41 -1.69 38.10
C GLU A 211 -0.32 -2.08 36.80
N PRO A 212 0.16 -3.11 36.08
CA PRO A 212 -0.51 -3.58 34.88
C PRO A 212 -1.93 -4.06 35.21
N PRO A 213 -2.90 -3.86 34.29
CA PRO A 213 -4.26 -4.31 34.52
C PRO A 213 -4.29 -5.80 34.80
N ARG A 214 -5.18 -6.21 35.70
CA ARG A 214 -5.33 -7.61 36.06
C ARG A 214 -5.96 -8.35 34.90
N ILE A 215 -5.15 -9.06 34.12
CA ILE A 215 -5.65 -9.92 33.05
C ILE A 215 -6.17 -11.19 33.71
N GLU A 216 -7.48 -11.38 33.65
CA GLU A 216 -8.08 -12.62 34.08
C GLU A 216 -7.70 -13.71 33.07
N PRO A 217 -7.15 -14.86 33.52
CA PRO A 217 -6.77 -15.92 32.61
C PRO A 217 -8.00 -16.41 31.82
N LYS A 218 -7.83 -16.61 30.50
CA LYS A 218 -8.86 -17.19 29.61
C LYS A 218 -9.40 -18.45 30.29
N VAL A 219 -10.70 -18.46 30.60
CA VAL A 219 -11.32 -19.55 31.35
C VAL A 219 -11.15 -20.83 30.54
N ILE A 220 -10.65 -21.86 31.22
CA ILE A 220 -10.43 -23.22 30.69
C ILE A 220 -11.72 -23.68 30.00
N PRO A 221 -11.65 -24.37 28.83
CA PRO A 221 -12.85 -24.86 28.16
C PRO A 221 -13.75 -25.62 29.16
N PRO A 222 -15.09 -25.49 29.03
CA PRO A 222 -16.03 -26.13 29.93
C PRO A 222 -15.69 -27.62 30.05
N ARG A 223 -15.71 -28.15 31.28
CA ARG A 223 -15.41 -29.56 31.54
C ARG A 223 -16.28 -30.43 30.64
N GLU A 224 -15.61 -31.21 29.79
CA GLU A 224 -16.27 -32.16 28.91
C GLU A 224 -17.00 -33.20 29.74
N GLY A 225 -18.22 -33.50 29.34
CA GLY A 225 -19.07 -34.54 29.89
C GLY A 225 -18.54 -35.94 29.59
N ILE A 226 -18.99 -36.91 30.38
CA ILE A 226 -18.55 -38.31 30.29
C ILE A 226 -19.12 -38.96 29.02
N ARG A 227 -20.26 -38.47 28.52
CA ARG A 227 -20.94 -39.02 27.32
C ARG A 227 -20.06 -39.01 26.08
N LEU A 228 -19.42 -37.89 25.75
CA LEU A 228 -18.59 -37.78 24.54
C LEU A 228 -17.38 -38.73 24.60
N GLN A 229 -16.75 -38.85 25.78
CA GLN A 229 -15.65 -39.78 26.00
C GLN A 229 -16.08 -41.25 25.83
N LYS A 230 -17.24 -41.63 26.37
CA LYS A 230 -17.82 -42.97 26.20
C LYS A 230 -18.16 -43.27 24.74
N GLU A 231 -18.73 -42.31 24.01
CA GLU A 231 -19.08 -42.49 22.60
C GLU A 231 -17.82 -42.64 21.72
N LYS A 232 -16.78 -41.82 21.95
CA LYS A 232 -15.47 -41.94 21.27
C LYS A 232 -14.79 -43.30 21.56
N GLN A 233 -14.86 -43.79 22.79
CA GLN A 233 -14.31 -45.11 23.15
C GLN A 233 -15.09 -46.29 22.53
N LYS A 234 -16.42 -46.16 22.35
CA LYS A 234 -17.26 -47.19 21.70
C LYS A 234 -17.06 -47.31 20.19
N THR A 235 -16.45 -46.31 19.53
CA THR A 235 -16.29 -46.30 18.06
C THR A 235 -15.08 -47.14 17.58
N ILE A 236 -14.40 -47.88 18.47
CA ILE A 236 -13.42 -48.90 18.07
C ILE A 236 -14.21 -50.14 17.57
N PRO A 237 -14.25 -50.45 16.27
CA PRO A 237 -15.22 -51.40 15.74
C PRO A 237 -14.74 -52.84 15.90
N LEU A 238 -15.33 -53.59 16.83
CA LEU A 238 -15.57 -55.02 16.66
C LEU A 238 -17.09 -55.21 16.52
N PHE A 239 -17.53 -55.46 15.29
CA PHE A 239 -18.89 -55.81 14.85
C PHE A 239 -19.90 -54.64 14.74
N ILE A 240 -20.27 -54.32 13.50
CA ILE A 240 -21.38 -53.43 13.13
C ILE A 240 -22.45 -54.30 12.46
N ASP A 241 -23.56 -54.54 13.17
CA ASP A 241 -24.83 -54.93 12.53
C ASP A 241 -25.66 -53.67 12.30
N GLY A 242 -25.90 -53.35 11.03
CA GLY A 242 -26.52 -52.12 10.54
C GLY A 242 -28.03 -52.02 10.75
N LYS A 243 -28.49 -52.00 12.02
CA LYS A 243 -29.83 -51.55 12.37
C LYS A 243 -29.76 -50.53 13.50
N ALA A 244 -30.15 -49.29 13.20
CA ALA A 244 -30.34 -48.27 14.22
C ALA A 244 -31.35 -48.79 15.28
N PRO A 245 -30.98 -48.89 16.56
CA PRO A 245 -31.89 -49.37 17.59
C PRO A 245 -33.02 -48.37 17.79
N LYS A 246 -34.27 -48.85 17.65
CA LYS A 246 -35.48 -48.10 17.98
C LYS A 246 -35.41 -47.64 19.43
N GLY A 247 -35.48 -46.31 19.66
CA GLY A 247 -35.64 -45.72 20.99
C GLY A 247 -34.41 -45.04 21.61
N ASN A 248 -33.26 -45.02 20.94
CA ASN A 248 -32.06 -44.36 21.48
C ASN A 248 -31.86 -42.94 20.94
N LEU A 249 -31.40 -42.03 21.81
CA LEU A 249 -31.01 -40.66 21.45
C LEU A 249 -29.90 -40.65 20.38
N PRO A 250 -29.84 -39.63 19.51
CA PRO A 250 -28.79 -39.51 18.50
C PRO A 250 -27.38 -39.39 19.14
N THR A 251 -26.37 -39.90 18.44
CA THR A 251 -24.97 -39.84 18.88
C THR A 251 -24.36 -38.47 18.59
N LEU A 252 -23.50 -37.97 19.47
CA LEU A 252 -22.86 -36.66 19.32
C LEU A 252 -21.88 -36.60 18.15
N THR A 253 -21.44 -37.77 17.65
CA THR A 253 -20.57 -37.91 16.48
C THR A 253 -21.18 -37.45 15.16
N LEU A 254 -22.50 -37.21 15.12
CA LEU A 254 -23.17 -36.64 13.95
C LEU A 254 -22.95 -35.12 13.81
N LEU A 255 -22.38 -34.47 14.83
CA LEU A 255 -22.11 -33.04 14.85
C LEU A 255 -20.64 -32.76 14.55
N ASP A 256 -20.38 -31.62 13.91
CA ASP A 256 -19.03 -31.19 13.57
C ASP A 256 -18.18 -30.96 14.83
N GLU A 257 -16.93 -31.44 14.80
CA GLU A 257 -15.97 -31.21 15.88
C GLU A 257 -15.42 -29.77 15.81
N PRO A 258 -15.19 -29.13 16.97
CA PRO A 258 -14.56 -27.81 17.00
C PRO A 258 -13.12 -27.92 16.45
N GLY A 259 -12.75 -26.97 15.59
CA GLY A 259 -11.37 -26.85 15.10
C GLY A 259 -10.38 -26.55 16.24
N GLN A 260 -9.07 -26.69 15.96
CA GLN A 260 -8.04 -26.25 16.91
C GLN A 260 -8.26 -24.76 17.25
N HIS A 261 -8.22 -24.42 18.54
CA HIS A 261 -8.37 -23.05 19.02
C HIS A 261 -7.12 -22.25 18.63
N VAL A 262 -7.12 -21.71 17.42
CA VAL A 262 -6.09 -20.81 16.90
C VAL A 262 -6.60 -19.38 17.07
N GLY A 263 -6.53 -18.83 18.27
CA GLY A 263 -7.08 -17.49 18.47
C GLY A 263 -7.07 -17.00 19.91
N GLY A 264 -6.26 -15.98 20.16
CA GLY A 264 -6.27 -15.27 21.42
C GLY A 264 -5.23 -14.17 21.39
N TYR A 265 -5.59 -13.00 21.88
CA TYR A 265 -4.62 -11.92 22.03
C TYR A 265 -3.49 -12.38 22.97
N SER A 266 -2.25 -12.07 22.58
CA SER A 266 -1.13 -12.19 23.50
C SER A 266 -1.34 -11.24 24.68
N LYS A 267 -0.75 -11.54 25.84
CA LYS A 267 -0.82 -10.67 27.02
C LYS A 267 -0.41 -9.22 26.69
N GLN A 268 0.64 -9.07 25.88
CA GLN A 268 1.13 -7.78 25.40
C GLN A 268 0.11 -7.07 24.49
N ALA A 269 -0.60 -7.81 23.62
CA ALA A 269 -1.63 -7.23 22.78
C ALA A 269 -2.84 -6.71 23.59
N LEU A 270 -3.26 -7.45 24.63
CA LEU A 270 -4.32 -6.98 25.55
C LEU A 270 -3.90 -5.73 26.33
N GLU A 271 -2.65 -5.67 26.80
CA GLU A 271 -2.12 -4.48 27.48
C GLU A 271 -2.05 -3.26 26.53
N MET A 272 -1.63 -3.46 25.28
CA MET A 272 -1.63 -2.39 24.27
C MET A 272 -3.05 -1.91 23.95
N MET A 273 -3.99 -2.84 23.78
CA MET A 273 -5.40 -2.51 23.52
C MET A 273 -6.02 -1.75 24.68
N SER A 274 -5.74 -2.16 25.93
CA SER A 274 -6.21 -1.47 27.15
C SER A 274 -5.81 0.01 27.14
N ARG A 275 -4.54 0.29 26.87
CA ARG A 275 -4.04 1.67 26.79
C ARG A 275 -4.59 2.44 25.62
N LEU A 276 -4.84 1.76 24.51
CA LEU A 276 -5.46 2.36 23.34
C LEU A 276 -6.90 2.78 23.70
N VAL A 277 -7.65 1.95 24.41
CA VAL A 277 -8.99 2.29 24.93
C VAL A 277 -8.94 3.50 25.86
N GLU A 278 -8.05 3.52 26.86
CA GLU A 278 -7.87 4.68 27.77
C GLU A 278 -7.55 5.96 26.99
N LYS A 279 -6.61 5.87 26.04
CA LYS A 279 -6.21 7.01 25.22
C LYS A 279 -7.37 7.53 24.36
N LYS A 280 -8.12 6.63 23.71
CA LYS A 280 -9.24 7.02 22.85
C LYS A 280 -10.38 7.64 23.62
N LEU A 281 -10.69 7.12 24.81
CA LEU A 281 -11.69 7.75 25.69
C LEU A 281 -11.21 9.12 26.17
N ARG A 282 -9.92 9.27 26.48
CA ARG A 282 -9.32 10.57 26.82
C ARG A 282 -9.40 11.59 25.69
N ASP A 283 -9.23 11.17 24.42
CA ASP A 283 -9.41 12.05 23.25
C ASP A 283 -10.84 12.64 23.18
N PHE A 284 -11.84 11.99 23.81
CA PHE A 284 -13.21 12.48 23.95
C PHE A 284 -13.48 13.20 25.29
N ASN A 285 -12.43 13.59 26.03
CA ASN A 285 -12.50 14.18 27.37
C ASN A 285 -13.17 13.26 28.41
N VAL A 286 -13.02 11.94 28.27
CA VAL A 286 -13.47 10.95 29.25
C VAL A 286 -12.26 10.22 29.81
N ASP A 287 -11.84 10.59 31.01
CA ASP A 287 -10.69 9.93 31.66
C ASP A 287 -11.14 8.66 32.38
N VAL A 288 -10.58 7.53 31.98
CA VAL A 288 -10.87 6.22 32.54
C VAL A 288 -9.58 5.45 32.74
N ARG A 289 -9.61 4.46 33.63
CA ARG A 289 -8.55 3.48 33.82
C ARG A 289 -9.07 2.09 33.53
N VAL A 290 -8.31 1.26 32.81
CA VAL A 290 -8.63 -0.16 32.64
C VAL A 290 -8.10 -0.92 33.87
N GLU A 291 -8.99 -1.52 34.63
CA GLU A 291 -8.65 -2.27 35.85
C GLU A 291 -8.43 -3.76 35.53
N SER A 292 -9.28 -4.34 34.68
CA SER A 292 -9.18 -5.75 34.31
C SER A 292 -9.56 -5.98 32.85
N VAL A 293 -9.08 -7.10 32.29
CA VAL A 293 -9.38 -7.53 30.93
C VAL A 293 -9.75 -9.01 30.94
N GLN A 294 -10.91 -9.32 30.38
CA GLN A 294 -11.44 -10.66 30.25
C GLN A 294 -11.59 -11.03 28.76
N PRO A 295 -10.63 -11.79 28.20
CA PRO A 295 -10.72 -12.25 26.82
C PRO A 295 -11.73 -13.39 26.66
N GLY A 296 -12.65 -13.24 25.72
CA GLY A 296 -13.66 -14.24 25.36
C GLY A 296 -13.51 -14.80 23.96
N PRO A 297 -14.39 -15.73 23.54
CA PRO A 297 -14.34 -16.34 22.19
C PRO A 297 -14.63 -15.37 21.05
N VAL A 298 -15.61 -14.48 21.22
CA VAL A 298 -16.09 -13.54 20.18
C VAL A 298 -15.71 -12.10 20.48
N ILE A 299 -15.72 -11.73 21.76
CA ILE A 299 -15.45 -10.39 22.25
C ILE A 299 -14.46 -10.46 23.41
N THR A 300 -13.77 -9.35 23.66
CA THR A 300 -12.97 -9.13 24.87
C THR A 300 -13.63 -8.02 25.67
N GLN A 301 -13.87 -8.27 26.95
CA GLN A 301 -14.42 -7.29 27.87
C GLN A 301 -13.30 -6.59 28.63
N PHE A 302 -13.31 -5.25 28.58
CA PHE A 302 -12.41 -4.38 29.34
C PHE A 302 -13.22 -3.76 30.48
N GLU A 303 -12.85 -4.01 31.72
CA GLU A 303 -13.47 -3.35 32.87
C GLU A 303 -12.76 -2.02 33.11
N ILE A 304 -13.51 -0.93 32.97
CA ILE A 304 -12.98 0.42 33.11
C ILE A 304 -13.54 1.09 34.37
N ASP A 305 -12.67 1.77 35.09
CA ASP A 305 -12.98 2.64 36.22
C ASP A 305 -12.96 4.11 35.76
N PRO A 306 -14.13 4.76 35.62
CA PRO A 306 -14.21 6.15 35.21
C PRO A 306 -13.81 7.10 36.34
N ALA A 307 -13.14 8.20 36.00
CA ALA A 307 -12.80 9.22 36.98
C ALA A 307 -14.06 9.85 37.65
N PRO A 308 -13.95 10.37 38.88
CA PRO A 308 -15.08 10.97 39.59
C PRO A 308 -15.79 12.05 38.77
N GLY A 309 -17.12 11.94 38.67
CA GLY A 309 -17.97 12.90 37.95
C GLY A 309 -18.29 12.51 36.50
N ILE A 310 -17.61 11.51 35.93
CA ILE A 310 -17.96 10.95 34.62
C ILE A 310 -19.16 10.03 34.76
N LYS A 311 -20.21 10.26 33.95
CA LYS A 311 -21.43 9.47 33.97
C LYS A 311 -21.34 8.30 32.98
N ALA A 312 -21.85 7.13 33.35
CA ALA A 312 -21.91 5.98 32.44
C ALA A 312 -22.62 6.30 31.11
N SER A 313 -23.70 7.10 31.16
CA SER A 313 -24.44 7.55 29.97
C SER A 313 -23.57 8.32 28.96
N GLN A 314 -22.53 9.01 29.42
CA GLN A 314 -21.59 9.72 28.54
C GLN A 314 -20.77 8.71 27.71
N ILE A 315 -20.29 7.64 28.35
CA ILE A 315 -19.54 6.57 27.68
C ILE A 315 -20.43 5.80 26.71
N VAL A 316 -21.69 5.52 27.11
CA VAL A 316 -22.69 4.89 26.24
C VAL A 316 -22.95 5.72 24.99
N GLY A 317 -23.07 7.05 25.12
CA GLY A 317 -23.24 7.96 23.99
C GLY A 317 -22.07 7.96 23.01
N LEU A 318 -20.86 7.65 23.48
CA LEU A 318 -19.63 7.62 22.68
C LEU A 318 -19.39 6.25 22.00
N ALA A 319 -20.22 5.23 22.24
CA ALA A 319 -19.95 3.86 21.77
C ALA A 319 -19.69 3.76 20.25
N ARG A 320 -20.45 4.51 19.43
CA ARG A 320 -20.27 4.53 17.96
C ARG A 320 -18.98 5.22 17.54
N ASP A 321 -18.64 6.34 18.17
CA ASP A 321 -17.42 7.07 17.88
C ASP A 321 -16.17 6.33 18.36
N LEU A 322 -16.28 5.66 19.50
CA LEU A 322 -15.24 4.80 20.02
C LEU A 322 -15.03 3.59 19.09
N ALA A 323 -16.09 2.93 18.62
CA ALA A 323 -15.97 1.84 17.64
C ALA A 323 -15.21 2.28 16.39
N ARG A 324 -15.54 3.45 15.85
CA ARG A 324 -14.83 4.06 14.71
C ARG A 324 -13.36 4.38 15.05
N ALA A 325 -13.09 4.94 16.22
CA ALA A 325 -11.74 5.29 16.65
C ALA A 325 -10.83 4.07 16.90
N LEU A 326 -11.43 2.94 17.29
CA LEU A 326 -10.79 1.63 17.47
C LEU A 326 -10.74 0.81 16.17
N SER A 327 -11.41 1.25 15.10
CA SER A 327 -11.55 0.51 13.84
C SER A 327 -12.23 -0.87 14.00
N VAL A 328 -13.22 -0.95 14.88
CA VAL A 328 -14.04 -2.15 15.10
C VAL A 328 -15.48 -1.93 14.63
N VAL A 329 -16.20 -3.02 14.36
CA VAL A 329 -17.59 -2.99 13.84
C VAL A 329 -18.54 -2.29 14.82
N SER A 330 -18.41 -2.58 16.11
CA SER A 330 -19.22 -2.01 17.17
C SER A 330 -18.51 -2.17 18.51
N VAL A 331 -18.90 -1.34 19.48
CA VAL A 331 -18.51 -1.49 20.89
C VAL A 331 -19.79 -1.52 21.70
N ARG A 332 -19.92 -2.47 22.61
CA ARG A 332 -21.04 -2.54 23.55
C ARG A 332 -20.56 -2.07 24.92
N VAL A 333 -21.31 -1.13 25.50
CA VAL A 333 -21.04 -0.60 26.84
C VAL A 333 -22.03 -1.24 27.81
N VAL A 334 -21.51 -1.87 28.85
CA VAL A 334 -22.26 -2.45 29.96
C VAL A 334 -22.15 -1.50 31.13
N GLU A 335 -23.20 -0.71 31.37
CA GLU A 335 -23.19 0.35 32.38
C GLU A 335 -22.97 -0.16 33.81
N ASN A 336 -23.40 -1.39 34.10
CA ASN A 336 -23.30 -1.97 35.43
C ASN A 336 -22.88 -3.44 35.34
N ILE A 337 -21.72 -3.74 35.91
CA ILE A 337 -21.25 -5.11 36.09
C ILE A 337 -21.68 -5.57 37.50
N PRO A 338 -22.49 -6.64 37.62
CA PRO A 338 -22.93 -7.13 38.93
C PRO A 338 -21.77 -7.38 39.90
N GLY A 339 -21.81 -6.74 41.07
CA GLY A 339 -20.80 -6.92 42.12
C GLY A 339 -19.51 -6.12 41.93
N LYS A 340 -19.39 -5.29 40.88
CA LYS A 340 -18.24 -4.40 40.64
C LYS A 340 -18.72 -2.96 40.42
N THR A 341 -17.86 -1.97 40.71
CA THR A 341 -18.13 -0.54 40.43
C THR A 341 -17.72 -0.11 39.03
N PHE A 342 -17.18 -1.04 38.24
CA PHE A 342 -16.62 -0.78 36.92
C PHE A 342 -17.68 -0.86 35.83
N ILE A 343 -17.39 -0.17 34.72
CA ILE A 343 -18.16 -0.24 33.48
C ILE A 343 -17.50 -1.28 32.57
N GLY A 344 -18.30 -2.12 31.93
CA GLY A 344 -17.79 -3.11 30.98
C GLY A 344 -17.76 -2.55 29.57
N LEU A 345 -16.64 -2.69 28.89
CA LEU A 345 -16.48 -2.30 27.50
C LEU A 345 -16.16 -3.53 26.65
N GLU A 346 -17.15 -3.98 25.88
CA GLU A 346 -17.08 -5.19 25.07
C GLU A 346 -16.65 -4.84 23.65
N ILE A 347 -15.45 -5.26 23.26
CA ILE A 347 -14.86 -5.04 21.94
C ILE A 347 -14.79 -6.38 21.20
N PRO A 348 -15.26 -6.46 19.94
CA PRO A 348 -15.09 -7.63 19.12
C PRO A 348 -13.62 -7.99 18.89
N ASN A 349 -13.30 -9.28 19.02
CA ASN A 349 -11.98 -9.78 18.66
C ASN A 349 -11.76 -9.67 17.14
N GLU A 350 -10.50 -9.52 16.74
CA GLU A 350 -10.08 -9.58 15.32
C GLU A 350 -10.38 -10.95 14.72
N GLU A 351 -10.02 -12.00 15.45
CA GLU A 351 -10.34 -13.39 15.12
C GLU A 351 -11.42 -13.89 16.08
N ARG A 352 -12.62 -14.14 15.55
CA ARG A 352 -13.77 -14.64 16.33
C ARG A 352 -13.81 -16.16 16.24
N GLU A 353 -13.91 -16.80 17.40
CA GLU A 353 -14.08 -18.25 17.48
C GLU A 353 -15.54 -18.64 17.17
N THR A 354 -15.73 -19.65 16.32
CA THR A 354 -17.05 -20.25 16.10
C THR A 354 -17.42 -21.10 17.31
N VAL A 355 -18.61 -20.86 17.88
CA VAL A 355 -19.15 -21.69 18.97
C VAL A 355 -19.92 -22.86 18.36
N PHE A 356 -19.44 -24.08 18.59
CA PHE A 356 -20.06 -25.29 18.02
C PHE A 356 -21.14 -25.82 18.97
N LEU A 357 -22.26 -26.29 18.41
CA LEU A 357 -23.34 -26.89 19.20
C LEU A 357 -22.86 -28.11 20.01
N LEU A 358 -21.94 -28.90 19.43
CA LEU A 358 -21.32 -30.05 20.08
C LEU A 358 -20.70 -29.67 21.43
N GLU A 359 -20.02 -28.53 21.53
CA GLU A 359 -19.37 -28.09 22.77
C GLU A 359 -20.37 -27.85 23.90
N GLY A 360 -21.55 -27.31 23.56
CA GLY A 360 -22.64 -27.10 24.51
C GLY A 360 -23.31 -28.41 24.93
N LEU A 361 -23.60 -29.29 23.97
CA LEU A 361 -24.21 -30.61 24.22
C LEU A 361 -23.27 -31.56 24.97
N ALA A 362 -21.97 -31.45 24.74
CA ALA A 362 -20.95 -32.22 25.42
C ALA A 362 -20.59 -31.62 26.79
N SER A 363 -21.12 -30.47 27.18
CA SER A 363 -20.79 -29.85 28.47
C SER A 363 -21.36 -30.64 29.66
N GLN A 364 -20.61 -30.71 30.76
CA GLN A 364 -21.07 -31.35 32.00
C GLN A 364 -22.39 -30.74 32.52
N VAL A 365 -22.59 -29.44 32.34
CA VAL A 365 -23.79 -28.71 32.79
C VAL A 365 -25.03 -29.21 32.04
N TYR A 366 -24.92 -29.40 30.72
CA TYR A 366 -26.00 -29.95 29.91
C TYR A 366 -26.27 -31.42 30.23
N GLU A 367 -25.22 -32.23 30.38
CA GLU A 367 -25.35 -33.66 30.71
C GLU A 367 -26.03 -33.85 32.08
N ALA A 368 -25.62 -33.09 33.09
CA ALA A 368 -26.13 -33.17 34.46
C ALA A 368 -27.58 -32.64 34.62
N SER A 369 -28.06 -31.82 33.68
CA SER A 369 -29.45 -31.33 33.72
C SER A 369 -30.44 -32.49 33.61
N LYS A 370 -31.49 -32.49 34.44
CA LYS A 370 -32.54 -33.52 34.41
C LYS A 370 -33.75 -33.14 33.57
N SER A 371 -33.87 -31.87 33.18
CA SER A 371 -35.05 -31.39 32.44
C SER A 371 -35.05 -31.93 31.01
N PRO A 372 -36.17 -32.47 30.50
CA PRO A 372 -36.30 -32.89 29.11
C PRO A 372 -36.36 -31.68 28.14
N LEU A 373 -36.55 -30.46 28.66
CA LEU A 373 -36.56 -29.22 27.87
C LEU A 373 -35.31 -28.38 28.12
N THR A 374 -34.17 -29.04 28.33
CA THR A 374 -32.87 -28.37 28.47
C THR A 374 -32.41 -27.82 27.13
N LEU A 375 -32.04 -26.55 27.09
CA LEU A 375 -31.65 -25.81 25.89
C LEU A 375 -30.19 -25.36 25.97
N VAL A 376 -29.41 -25.63 24.93
CA VAL A 376 -28.10 -25.01 24.72
C VAL A 376 -28.31 -23.65 24.03
N LEU A 377 -27.89 -22.56 24.68
CA LEU A 377 -27.95 -21.22 24.09
C LEU A 377 -26.62 -20.81 23.43
N GLY A 378 -25.50 -21.42 23.86
CA GLY A 378 -24.18 -21.16 23.32
C GLY A 378 -23.14 -21.02 24.42
N LYS A 379 -22.22 -20.06 24.26
CA LYS A 379 -21.21 -19.69 25.26
C LYS A 379 -21.42 -18.24 25.71
N ASP A 380 -21.10 -17.93 26.95
CA ASP A 380 -21.08 -16.56 27.46
C ASP A 380 -19.81 -15.81 26.99
N ILE A 381 -19.66 -14.56 27.45
CA ILE A 381 -18.52 -13.70 27.13
C ILE A 381 -17.19 -14.26 27.67
N ALA A 382 -17.23 -15.14 28.67
CA ALA A 382 -16.07 -15.81 29.25
C ALA A 382 -15.77 -17.17 28.57
N GLY A 383 -16.63 -17.62 27.65
CA GLY A 383 -16.51 -18.91 26.97
C GLY A 383 -17.17 -20.09 27.68
N GLN A 384 -17.90 -19.87 28.77
CA GLN A 384 -18.60 -20.93 29.49
C GLN A 384 -19.91 -21.30 28.80
N ALA A 385 -20.25 -22.58 28.78
CA ALA A 385 -21.49 -23.06 28.17
C ALA A 385 -22.72 -22.52 28.92
N VAL A 386 -23.61 -21.85 28.20
CA VAL A 386 -24.86 -21.31 28.71
C VAL A 386 -25.98 -22.27 28.38
N ILE A 387 -26.47 -22.93 29.42
CA ILE A 387 -27.56 -23.92 29.35
C ILE A 387 -28.75 -23.35 30.11
N SER A 388 -29.94 -23.43 29.50
CA SER A 388 -31.20 -23.02 30.13
C SER A 388 -32.20 -24.17 30.15
N ASP A 389 -33.29 -23.99 30.90
CA ASP A 389 -34.37 -24.95 31.04
C ASP A 389 -35.69 -24.25 30.70
N LEU A 390 -36.31 -24.66 29.59
CA LEU A 390 -37.55 -24.06 29.12
C LEU A 390 -38.70 -24.26 30.13
N SER A 391 -38.66 -25.29 30.99
CA SER A 391 -39.69 -25.46 32.01
C SER A 391 -39.69 -24.33 33.06
N LYS A 392 -38.52 -23.71 33.29
CA LYS A 392 -38.35 -22.55 34.18
C LYS A 392 -38.59 -21.23 33.47
N MET A 393 -38.51 -21.23 32.15
CA MET A 393 -38.86 -20.12 31.26
C MET A 393 -40.06 -20.55 30.41
N PRO A 394 -41.26 -20.69 31.02
CA PRO A 394 -42.35 -21.50 30.47
C PRO A 394 -42.73 -21.13 29.04
N HIS A 395 -42.45 -19.88 28.63
CA HIS A 395 -42.45 -19.45 27.25
C HIS A 395 -41.20 -18.62 26.93
N LEU A 396 -40.72 -18.73 25.69
CA LEU A 396 -39.54 -18.02 25.19
C LEU A 396 -39.91 -17.24 23.92
N LEU A 397 -39.55 -15.96 23.87
CA LEU A 397 -39.66 -15.11 22.68
C LEU A 397 -38.27 -14.93 22.05
N ILE A 398 -38.15 -15.22 20.75
CA ILE A 398 -36.91 -15.05 19.98
C ILE A 398 -37.15 -14.03 18.86
N ALA A 399 -36.38 -12.93 18.88
CA ALA A 399 -36.45 -11.88 17.87
C ALA A 399 -35.05 -11.56 17.33
N GLY A 400 -34.97 -11.20 16.05
CA GLY A 400 -33.71 -10.84 15.39
C GLY A 400 -33.92 -10.47 13.93
N THR A 401 -33.09 -9.59 13.40
CA THR A 401 -33.08 -9.22 11.98
C THR A 401 -32.54 -10.37 11.11
N THR A 402 -32.79 -10.32 9.80
CA THR A 402 -32.19 -11.28 8.86
C THR A 402 -30.66 -11.26 8.99
N GLY A 403 -30.04 -12.45 9.03
CA GLY A 403 -28.59 -12.60 9.20
C GLY A 403 -28.09 -12.50 10.64
N ALA A 404 -28.95 -12.18 11.62
CA ALA A 404 -28.54 -12.12 13.03
C ALA A 404 -28.39 -13.51 13.71
N GLY A 405 -28.70 -14.59 13.00
CA GLY A 405 -28.58 -15.97 13.51
C GLY A 405 -29.85 -16.55 14.15
N LYS A 406 -31.02 -15.92 13.98
CA LYS A 406 -32.31 -16.41 14.54
C LYS A 406 -32.60 -17.87 14.17
N SER A 407 -32.49 -18.21 12.88
CA SER A 407 -32.81 -19.56 12.40
C SER A 407 -31.84 -20.61 12.97
N VAL A 408 -30.55 -20.27 13.05
CA VAL A 408 -29.52 -21.12 13.68
C VAL A 408 -29.82 -21.34 15.17
N CYS A 409 -30.23 -20.29 15.89
CA CYS A 409 -30.64 -20.39 17.30
C CYS A 409 -31.85 -21.32 17.48
N VAL A 410 -32.88 -21.20 16.63
CA VAL A 410 -34.05 -22.09 16.67
C VAL A 410 -33.64 -23.55 16.44
N ASN A 411 -32.77 -23.81 15.46
CA ASN A 411 -32.28 -25.16 15.20
C ASN A 411 -31.45 -25.71 16.36
N ALA A 412 -30.62 -24.88 17.01
CA ALA A 412 -29.86 -25.27 18.20
C ALA A 412 -30.79 -25.63 19.38
N ILE A 413 -31.89 -24.90 19.58
CA ILE A 413 -32.91 -25.19 20.59
C ILE A 413 -33.61 -26.53 20.30
N ILE A 414 -34.05 -26.75 19.05
CA ILE A 414 -34.72 -27.99 18.66
C ILE A 414 -33.77 -29.18 18.84
N LEU A 415 -32.53 -29.06 18.36
CA LEU A 415 -31.52 -30.10 18.52
C LEU A 415 -31.17 -30.36 19.98
N SER A 416 -31.15 -29.33 20.84
CA SER A 416 -30.97 -29.53 22.28
C SER A 416 -32.05 -30.44 22.85
N ILE A 417 -33.31 -30.25 22.49
CA ILE A 417 -34.39 -31.12 22.94
C ILE A 417 -34.23 -32.54 22.38
N ILE A 418 -33.96 -32.68 21.08
CA ILE A 418 -33.84 -34.00 20.42
C ILE A 418 -32.66 -34.82 20.96
N TYR A 419 -31.54 -34.17 21.34
CA TYR A 419 -30.37 -34.84 21.92
C TYR A 419 -30.53 -35.17 23.41
N LYS A 420 -31.57 -34.66 24.08
CA LYS A 420 -31.87 -34.90 25.49
C LYS A 420 -33.04 -35.86 25.71
N SER A 421 -34.05 -35.79 24.84
CA SER A 421 -35.39 -36.29 25.13
C SER A 421 -35.93 -37.17 24.01
N THR A 422 -36.58 -38.26 24.40
CA THR A 422 -37.26 -39.15 23.46
C THR A 422 -38.64 -38.58 23.08
N PRO A 423 -39.31 -39.11 22.05
CA PRO A 423 -40.67 -38.71 21.70
C PRO A 423 -41.71 -38.95 22.81
N GLU A 424 -41.42 -39.84 23.76
CA GLU A 424 -42.28 -40.10 24.93
C GLU A 424 -42.15 -38.97 25.97
N ASP A 425 -40.96 -38.36 26.07
CA ASP A 425 -40.68 -37.27 26.99
C ASP A 425 -41.18 -35.91 26.48
N VAL A 426 -41.00 -35.65 25.17
CA VAL A 426 -41.33 -34.36 24.55
C VAL A 426 -41.99 -34.53 23.19
N ARG A 427 -43.11 -33.84 23.02
CA ARG A 427 -43.85 -33.72 21.77
C ARG A 427 -43.83 -32.27 21.28
N ILE A 428 -43.68 -32.08 19.98
CA ILE A 428 -43.47 -30.76 19.35
C ILE A 428 -44.56 -30.50 18.31
N ILE A 429 -45.08 -29.28 18.29
CA ILE A 429 -45.85 -28.73 17.18
C ILE A 429 -45.00 -27.63 16.56
N MET A 430 -44.71 -27.75 15.27
CA MET A 430 -43.94 -26.75 14.53
C MET A 430 -44.87 -25.99 13.59
N VAL A 431 -44.75 -24.66 13.59
CA VAL A 431 -45.50 -23.76 12.71
C VAL A 431 -44.50 -22.95 11.89
N ASP A 432 -44.49 -23.15 10.57
CA ASP A 432 -43.62 -22.42 9.63
C ASP A 432 -44.44 -21.94 8.42
N PRO A 433 -45.06 -20.75 8.50
CA PRO A 433 -45.89 -20.24 7.43
C PRO A 433 -45.12 -19.86 6.16
N LYS A 434 -43.78 -19.80 6.23
CA LYS A 434 -42.92 -19.45 5.09
C LYS A 434 -42.24 -20.67 4.47
N MET A 435 -42.30 -21.83 5.10
CA MET A 435 -41.67 -23.08 4.65
C MET A 435 -40.16 -22.97 4.39
N LEU A 436 -39.44 -22.20 5.20
CA LEU A 436 -38.01 -21.94 4.95
C LEU A 436 -37.09 -22.64 5.94
N GLU A 437 -37.52 -22.84 7.18
CA GLU A 437 -36.59 -23.16 8.27
C GLU A 437 -36.94 -24.49 8.94
N LEU A 438 -38.22 -24.73 9.22
CA LEU A 438 -38.64 -25.89 10.01
C LEU A 438 -39.07 -27.09 9.16
N SER A 439 -39.22 -26.92 7.85
CA SER A 439 -39.59 -27.99 6.92
C SER A 439 -38.58 -29.15 6.93
N ALA A 440 -37.31 -28.89 7.27
CA ALA A 440 -36.28 -29.91 7.42
C ALA A 440 -36.54 -30.92 8.54
N TYR A 441 -37.42 -30.59 9.50
CA TYR A 441 -37.78 -31.47 10.61
C TYR A 441 -39.03 -32.32 10.33
N ASP A 442 -39.62 -32.23 9.14
CA ASP A 442 -40.81 -33.01 8.83
C ASP A 442 -40.51 -34.52 8.90
N GLY A 443 -41.40 -35.27 9.55
CA GLY A 443 -41.24 -36.71 9.74
C GLY A 443 -40.42 -37.16 10.96
N ILE A 444 -39.85 -36.25 11.77
CA ILE A 444 -39.22 -36.67 13.03
C ILE A 444 -40.27 -37.25 14.00
N PRO A 445 -39.93 -38.27 14.81
CA PRO A 445 -40.90 -38.93 15.66
C PRO A 445 -41.44 -38.04 16.78
N HIS A 446 -40.80 -36.91 17.10
CA HIS A 446 -41.23 -35.92 18.10
C HIS A 446 -42.40 -35.02 17.65
N LEU A 447 -42.75 -34.99 16.35
CA LEU A 447 -43.85 -34.16 15.85
C LEU A 447 -45.23 -34.75 16.12
N LEU A 448 -46.15 -33.94 16.69
CA LEU A 448 -47.58 -34.30 16.88
C LEU A 448 -48.38 -34.26 15.58
N THR A 449 -47.97 -33.40 14.67
CA THR A 449 -48.59 -33.17 13.38
C THR A 449 -47.49 -32.77 12.40
N PRO A 450 -47.64 -32.99 11.08
CA PRO A 450 -46.70 -32.46 10.10
C PRO A 450 -46.51 -30.95 10.28
N VAL A 451 -45.37 -30.43 9.83
CA VAL A 451 -45.05 -28.99 9.99
C VAL A 451 -46.20 -28.14 9.44
N VAL A 452 -46.77 -27.29 10.29
CA VAL A 452 -47.98 -26.53 9.98
C VAL A 452 -47.59 -25.28 9.20
N THR A 453 -48.04 -25.19 7.96
CA THR A 453 -47.71 -24.09 7.05
C THR A 453 -48.90 -23.16 6.80
N ASP A 454 -50.11 -23.70 6.93
CA ASP A 454 -51.35 -22.93 6.82
C ASP A 454 -51.69 -22.21 8.13
N MET A 455 -51.96 -20.90 8.05
CA MET A 455 -52.23 -20.06 9.23
C MET A 455 -53.55 -20.40 9.95
N GLN A 456 -54.55 -20.93 9.24
CA GLN A 456 -55.79 -21.40 9.89
C GLN A 456 -55.55 -22.68 10.65
N LYS A 457 -54.77 -23.61 10.08
CA LYS A 457 -54.32 -24.82 10.80
C LYS A 457 -53.44 -24.49 11.99
N ALA A 458 -52.59 -23.46 11.90
CA ALA A 458 -51.81 -22.98 13.03
C ALA A 458 -52.69 -22.48 14.18
N ALA A 459 -53.75 -21.72 13.87
CA ALA A 459 -54.73 -21.29 14.86
C ALA A 459 -55.45 -22.48 15.51
N ASN A 460 -55.78 -23.53 14.74
CA ASN A 460 -56.37 -24.75 15.28
C ASN A 460 -55.41 -25.52 16.19
N ALA A 461 -54.12 -25.60 15.83
CA ALA A 461 -53.10 -26.22 16.66
C ALA A 461 -52.93 -25.48 18.00
N LEU A 462 -52.95 -24.14 17.99
CA LEU A 462 -52.92 -23.32 19.20
C LEU A 462 -54.18 -23.45 20.06
N ARG A 463 -55.35 -23.75 19.49
CA ARG A 463 -56.58 -24.04 20.25
C ARG A 463 -56.59 -25.43 20.88
N TRP A 464 -55.81 -26.35 20.31
CA TRP A 464 -55.65 -27.70 20.85
C TRP A 464 -54.70 -27.72 22.05
N CYS A 465 -53.64 -26.90 22.02
CA CYS A 465 -52.78 -26.61 23.17
C CYS A 465 -53.53 -25.83 24.25
#